data_AF-T0D443-F1
#
_entry.id   AF-T0D443-F1
#
_cell.length_a   1.000
_cell.length_b   1.000
_cell.length_c   1.000
_cell.angle_alpha   90.00
_cell.angle_beta   90.00
_cell.angle_gamma   90.00
#
_symmetry.space_group_name_H-M   'P 1'
#
loop_
_entity.id
_entity.type
_entity.pdbx_description
1 polymer ?
#
loop_
_entity_poly.entity_id
_entity_poly.type
_entity_poly.pdbx_seq_one_letter_code
_entity_poly.pdbx_strand_id
1 'polypeptide(L)' 'MIHEFKIRKECTLFFAENPYTYETVEGVAHRIGRKMEHVQPALDELVQISILEQISAGAHTLYRYQKPDTTLIGEFDEGT' A
#
# COMPACT_ATOMS: atom_id res chain seq x y z
N MET A 1 -3.01 -19.90 1.65
CA MET A 1 -3.43 -19.26 2.92
C MET A 1 -2.29 -18.65 3.75
N ILE A 2 -1.38 -19.38 4.44
CA ILE A 2 -0.38 -18.71 5.33
C ILE A 2 0.64 -17.86 4.54
N HIS A 3 0.98 -18.25 3.30
CA HIS A 3 1.99 -17.56 2.50
C HIS A 3 1.55 -16.18 2.02
N GLU A 4 0.27 -16.02 1.67
CA GLU A 4 -0.30 -14.77 1.11
C GLU A 4 -0.37 -13.67 2.16
N PHE A 5 -0.75 -14.01 3.40
CA PHE A 5 -0.75 -13.07 4.52
C PHE A 5 0.63 -12.45 4.77
N LYS A 6 1.69 -13.25 4.61
CA LYS A 6 3.06 -12.80 4.82
C LYS A 6 3.47 -11.75 3.78
N ILE A 7 3.15 -11.99 2.50
CA ILE A 7 3.49 -11.05 1.42
C ILE A 7 2.71 -9.74 1.59
N ARG A 8 1.43 -9.80 1.93
CA ARG A 8 0.64 -8.59 2.21
C ARG A 8 1.22 -7.77 3.36
N LYS A 9 1.65 -8.43 4.44
CA LYS A 9 2.32 -7.76 5.56
C LYS A 9 3.64 -7.12 5.12
N GLU A 10 4.45 -7.83 4.32
CA GLU A 10 5.71 -7.31 3.76
C GLU A 10 5.46 -6.07 2.89
N CYS A 11 4.47 -6.10 1.99
CA CYS A 11 4.07 -4.94 1.18
C CYS A 11 3.61 -3.77 2.06
N THR A 12 2.76 -4.04 3.06
CA THR A 12 2.27 -3.01 3.98
C THR A 12 3.41 -2.31 4.71
N LEU A 13 4.36 -3.09 5.24
CA LEU A 13 5.51 -2.56 5.96
C LEU A 13 6.39 -1.70 5.04
N PHE A 14 6.65 -2.17 3.82
CA PHE A 14 7.44 -1.43 2.83
C PHE A 14 6.88 -0.02 2.57
N PHE A 15 5.58 0.10 2.33
CA PHE A 15 4.94 1.38 2.08
C PHE A 15 4.80 2.24 3.35
N ALA A 16 4.57 1.63 4.51
CA ALA A 16 4.49 2.35 5.78
C ALA A 16 5.84 2.96 6.20
N GLU A 17 6.95 2.23 5.97
CA GLU A 17 8.32 2.72 6.22
C GLU A 17 8.75 3.77 5.18
N ASN A 18 8.14 3.76 4.00
CA ASN A 18 8.47 4.66 2.89
C ASN A 18 7.21 5.37 2.35
N PRO A 19 6.56 6.24 3.14
CA PRO A 19 5.21 6.72 2.84
C PRO A 19 5.13 7.75 1.72
N TYR A 20 6.27 8.20 1.19
CA TYR A 20 6.35 9.09 0.01
C TYR A 20 6.78 8.34 -1.26
N THR A 21 6.94 7.02 -1.17
CA THR A 21 7.33 6.20 -2.32
C THR A 21 6.17 6.04 -3.29
N TYR A 22 6.53 6.12 -4.57
CA TYR A 22 5.73 5.68 -5.69
C TYR A 22 6.48 4.51 -6.32
N GLU A 23 5.89 3.33 -6.34
CA GLU A 23 6.57 2.14 -6.86
C GLU A 23 5.67 1.32 -7.77
N THR A 24 6.28 0.60 -8.70
CA THR A 24 5.55 -0.38 -9.53
C THR A 24 5.54 -1.73 -8.83
N VAL A 25 4.70 -2.66 -9.32
CA VAL A 25 4.70 -4.04 -8.82
C VAL A 25 6.07 -4.72 -9.01
N GLU A 26 6.79 -4.44 -10.11
CA GLU A 26 8.16 -4.92 -10.34
C GLU A 26 9.11 -4.43 -9.24
N GLY A 27 9.07 -3.12 -8.95
CA GLY A 27 9.96 -2.50 -7.97
C GLY A 27 9.69 -2.97 -6.55
N VAL A 28 8.41 -3.08 -6.16
CA VAL A 28 8.04 -3.68 -4.87
C VAL A 28 8.55 -5.11 -4.78
N ALA A 29 8.26 -5.94 -5.78
CA ALA A 29 8.66 -7.35 -5.81
C ALA A 29 10.18 -7.53 -5.69
N HIS A 30 10.95 -6.70 -6.38
CA HIS A 30 12.41 -6.68 -6.29
C HIS A 30 12.89 -6.35 -4.86
N ARG A 31 12.31 -5.31 -4.24
CA ARG A 31 12.72 -4.84 -2.90
C ARG A 31 12.36 -5.81 -1.77
N ILE A 32 11.20 -6.45 -1.84
CA ILE A 32 10.78 -7.43 -0.82
C ILE A 32 11.25 -8.86 -1.14
N GLY A 33 11.98 -9.07 -2.24
CA GLY A 33 12.52 -10.36 -2.63
C GLY A 33 11.45 -11.40 -2.98
N ARG A 34 10.36 -10.97 -3.61
CA ARG A 34 9.23 -11.82 -4.01
C ARG A 34 9.03 -11.79 -5.53
N LYS A 35 8.20 -12.70 -6.03
CA LYS A 35 7.79 -12.70 -7.44
C LYS A 35 6.56 -11.82 -7.65
N MET A 36 6.51 -11.10 -8.76
CA MET A 36 5.38 -10.23 -9.12
C MET A 36 4.03 -10.96 -9.09
N GLU A 37 3.98 -12.23 -9.52
CA GLU A 37 2.77 -13.07 -9.52
C GLU A 37 2.13 -13.22 -8.12
N HIS A 38 2.92 -13.09 -7.06
CA HIS A 38 2.43 -13.13 -5.68
C HIS A 38 2.27 -11.73 -5.06
N VAL A 39 2.99 -10.74 -5.57
CA VAL A 39 2.93 -9.36 -5.08
C VAL A 39 1.71 -8.63 -5.62
N GLN A 40 1.37 -8.84 -6.89
CA GLN A 40 0.25 -8.17 -7.54
C GLN A 40 -1.07 -8.36 -6.77
N PRO A 41 -1.50 -9.59 -6.42
CA PRO A 41 -2.74 -9.78 -5.66
C PRO A 41 -2.70 -9.13 -4.28
N ALA A 42 -1.53 -9.12 -3.63
CA ALA A 42 -1.36 -8.48 -2.34
C ALA A 42 -1.48 -6.95 -2.43
N LEU A 43 -0.96 -6.33 -3.49
CA LEU A 43 -1.14 -4.90 -3.74
C LEU A 43 -2.59 -4.56 -4.07
N ASP A 44 -3.24 -5.39 -4.89
CA ASP A 44 -4.66 -5.22 -5.26
C ASP A 44 -5.57 -5.27 -4.01
N GLU A 45 -5.34 -6.21 -3.10
CA GLU A 45 -6.05 -6.26 -1.81
C GLU A 45 -5.81 -5.01 -0.98
N LEU A 46 -4.57 -4.51 -0.91
CA LEU A 46 -4.24 -3.31 -0.15
C LEU A 46 -4.87 -2.04 -0.74
N VAL A 47 -5.04 -1.98 -2.06
CA VAL A 47 -5.80 -0.92 -2.73
C VAL A 47 -7.29 -1.04 -2.42
N GLN A 48 -7.84 -2.27 -2.44
CA GLN A 48 -9.25 -2.52 -2.13
C GLN A 48 -9.63 -2.07 -0.71
N ILE A 49 -8.71 -2.17 0.25
CA ILE A 49 -8.92 -1.70 1.64
C ILE A 49 -8.35 -0.30 1.92
N SER A 50 -8.04 0.47 0.88
CA SER A 50 -7.59 1.87 0.98
C SER A 50 -6.32 2.09 1.83
N ILE A 51 -5.44 1.09 1.91
CA ILE A 51 -4.09 1.26 2.46
C ILE A 51 -3.17 1.84 1.39
N LEU A 52 -3.36 1.42 0.13
CA LEU A 52 -2.63 1.93 -1.02
C LEU A 52 -3.57 2.62 -1.99
N GLU A 53 -3.01 3.56 -2.74
CA GLU A 53 -3.65 4.15 -3.90
C GLU A 53 -2.94 3.66 -5.16
N GLN A 54 -3.73 3.23 -6.14
CA GLN A 54 -3.25 2.88 -7.46
C GLN A 54 -3.34 4.10 -8.38
N ILE A 55 -2.21 4.47 -8.97
CA ILE A 55 -2.10 5.58 -9.92
C ILE A 55 -1.67 4.99 -11.26
N SER A 56 -2.59 4.93 -12.21
CA SER A 56 -2.31 4.49 -13.57
C SER A 56 -1.81 5.67 -14.40
N ALA A 57 -0.54 5.62 -14.83
CA ALA A 57 0.09 6.61 -15.68
C ALA A 57 0.50 5.97 -17.02
N GLY A 58 -0.42 6.00 -17.99
CA GLY A 58 -0.20 5.39 -19.31
C GLY A 58 -0.05 3.87 -19.23
N ALA A 59 1.12 3.35 -19.60
CA ALA A 59 1.41 1.91 -19.58
C ALA A 59 1.87 1.38 -18.21
N HIS A 60 2.14 2.27 -17.25
CA HIS A 60 2.67 1.90 -15.94
C HIS A 60 1.65 2.15 -14.84
N THR A 61 1.60 1.22 -13.88
CA THR A 61 0.80 1.34 -12.68
C THR A 61 1.72 1.57 -11.49
N LEU A 62 1.51 2.67 -10.78
CA LEU A 62 2.24 3.02 -9.57
C LEU A 62 1.34 2.85 -8.37
N TYR A 63 1.94 2.47 -7.25
CA TYR A 63 1.29 2.34 -5.95
C TYR A 63 1.93 3.31 -4.98
N ARG A 64 1.11 3.99 -4.17
CA ARG A 64 1.57 4.83 -3.07
C ARG A 64 0.79 4.56 -1.79
N TYR A 65 1.39 4.86 -0.66
CA TYR A 65 0.71 4.77 0.64
C TYR A 65 -0.37 5.84 0.77
N GLN A 66 -1.60 5.44 1.15
CA GLN A 66 -2.62 6.38 1.58
C GLN A 66 -2.43 6.67 3.07
N LYS A 67 -1.86 7.84 3.36
CA LYS A 67 -1.81 8.31 4.75
C LYS A 67 -3.23 8.59 5.22
N PRO A 68 -3.62 8.13 6.41
CA PRO A 68 -4.87 8.58 7.02
C PRO A 68 -4.80 10.10 7.19
N ASP A 69 -5.85 10.79 6.75
CA ASP A 69 -5.95 12.23 6.89
C ASP A 69 -6.18 12.56 8.37
N THR A 70 -5.10 12.80 9.11
CA THR A 70 -5.14 13.09 10.55
C THR A 70 -5.93 14.35 10.87
N THR A 71 -6.24 15.16 9.85
CA THR A 71 -7.03 16.39 9.96
C THR A 71 -8.50 16.13 10.31
N LEU A 72 -9.04 14.93 10.04
CA LEU A 72 -10.44 14.58 10.34
C LEU A 72 -10.67 14.05 11.76
N ILE A 73 -9.60 13.79 12.52
CA ILE A 73 -9.67 13.20 13.87
C ILE A 73 -9.64 14.29 14.96
N GLY A 74 -9.68 15.58 14.56
CA GLY A 74 -9.55 16.75 15.44
C GLY A 74 -10.86 17.45 15.84
N GLU A 75 -12.03 17.02 15.35
CA GLU A 75 -13.33 17.68 15.62
C GLU A 75 -14.23 16.89 16.59
N PHE A 76 -13.64 16.19 17.55
CA PHE A 76 -14.38 15.72 18.74
C PHE A 76 -13.91 16.53 19.95
N ASP A 77 -14.03 17.86 19.87
CA ASP A 77 -13.89 18.72 21.04
C ASP A 77 -15.21 18.66 21.84
N GLU A 78 -15.08 18.32 23.11
CA GLU A 78 -16.15 18.06 24.06
C GLU A 78 -17.11 19.25 24.14
N GLY A 79 -18.35 19.05 23.66
CA GLY A 79 -19.45 19.98 23.93
C GLY A 79 -19.73 20.05 25.43
N THR A 80 -19.54 21.26 25.97
CA THR A 80 -19.87 21.70 27.34
C THR A 80 -21.31 21.40 27.74
#